data_AF-A0A8H6IPE4-F1
#
_entry.id   AF-A0A8H6IPE4-F1
#
_cell.length_a   1.000
_cell.length_b   1.000
_cell.length_c   1.000
_cell.angle_alpha   90.00
_cell.angle_beta   90.00
_cell.angle_gamma   90.00
#
_symmetry.space_group_name_H-M   'P 1'
#
loop_
_entity.id
_entity.type
_entity.pdbx_description
1 polymer ?
#
loop_
_entity_poly.entity_id
_entity_poly.type
_entity_poly.pdbx_seq_one_letter_code
_entity_poly.pdbx_strand_id
1 'polypeptide(L)'
;MIIAEALQEGNLDASTHPSHRRLDESTKTAIETISRRISIRARDIRAVIQEQFPDSNFTQRDIYNARALINRKKLDRYSSSTALIKLFHKRRIPYIVK
;
A
#
# COMPACT_ATOMS: atom_id res chain seq x y z
N MET A 1 -31.62 -10.70 -35.49
CA MET A 1 -30.94 -9.50 -36.01
C MET A 1 -31.40 -8.33 -35.14
N ILE A 2 -30.59 -7.92 -34.15
CA ILE A 2 -29.96 -6.57 -34.05
C ILE A 2 -30.94 -5.59 -33.35
N ILE A 3 -30.71 -4.99 -32.18
CA ILE A 3 -29.51 -4.69 -31.38
C ILE A 3 -29.93 -4.50 -29.91
N ALA A 4 -29.04 -4.87 -29.00
CA ALA A 4 -29.05 -4.48 -27.59
C ALA A 4 -28.75 -2.98 -27.47
N GLU A 5 -29.68 -2.18 -26.94
CA GLU A 5 -29.42 -0.77 -26.67
C GLU A 5 -28.95 -0.61 -25.23
N ALA A 6 -27.62 -0.47 -25.14
CA ALA A 6 -26.86 -0.21 -23.95
C ALA A 6 -27.30 1.12 -23.32
N LEU A 7 -28.02 1.05 -22.20
CA LEU A 7 -27.93 2.10 -21.18
C LEU A 7 -26.65 1.89 -20.40
N GLN A 8 -25.54 2.23 -21.06
CA GLN A 8 -24.26 2.48 -20.42
C GLN A 8 -24.41 3.82 -19.70
N GLU A 9 -25.14 3.81 -18.57
CA GLU A 9 -25.07 4.88 -17.60
C GLU A 9 -23.59 5.09 -17.31
N GLY A 10 -23.11 6.29 -17.60
CA GLY A 10 -21.73 6.70 -17.39
C GLY A 10 -21.40 6.55 -15.92
N ASN A 11 -21.00 5.36 -15.53
CA ASN A 11 -20.49 5.04 -14.22
C ASN A 11 -19.13 5.72 -14.16
N LEU A 12 -19.14 6.98 -13.73
CA LEU A 12 -17.98 7.62 -13.11
C LEU A 12 -17.64 6.72 -11.93
N ASP A 13 -16.88 5.65 -12.22
CA ASP A 13 -16.57 4.58 -11.29
C ASP A 13 -16.20 5.23 -9.98
N ALA A 14 -16.96 4.98 -8.92
CA ALA A 14 -16.75 5.58 -7.62
C ALA A 14 -15.29 5.37 -7.15
N SER A 15 -14.60 4.34 -7.68
CA SER A 15 -13.17 4.11 -7.48
C SER A 15 -12.24 5.21 -8.02
N THR A 16 -12.70 6.07 -8.92
CA THR A 16 -11.89 7.13 -9.54
C THR A 16 -11.49 8.17 -8.50
N HIS A 17 -12.39 8.48 -7.56
CA HIS A 17 -12.16 9.53 -6.57
C HIS A 17 -11.36 9.01 -5.37
N PRO A 18 -10.27 9.70 -4.93
CA PRO A 18 -9.42 9.26 -3.81
C PRO A 18 -10.16 9.01 -2.49
N SER A 19 -11.33 9.61 -2.29
CA SER A 19 -12.19 9.40 -1.12
C SER A 19 -12.63 7.94 -0.98
N HIS A 20 -12.91 7.25 -2.08
CA HIS A 20 -13.34 5.85 -2.09
C HIS A 20 -12.17 4.86 -2.12
N ARG A 21 -10.92 5.36 -2.22
CA ARG A 21 -9.68 4.58 -2.20
C ARG A 21 -8.93 4.68 -0.87
N ARG A 22 -9.64 5.08 0.18
CA ARG A 22 -9.07 5.27 1.50
C ARG A 22 -8.73 3.89 2.10
N LEU A 23 -7.46 3.72 2.45
CA LEU A 23 -6.96 2.48 3.07
C LEU A 23 -7.44 2.38 4.52
N ASP A 24 -8.33 1.42 4.79
CA ASP A 24 -8.69 1.03 6.14
C ASP A 24 -7.51 0.34 6.86
N GLU A 25 -7.52 0.33 8.19
CA GLU A 25 -6.43 -0.26 8.99
C GLU A 25 -6.33 -1.79 8.79
N SER A 26 -7.46 -2.46 8.56
CA SER A 26 -7.51 -3.88 8.20
C SER A 26 -6.73 -4.16 6.90
N THR A 27 -6.99 -3.37 5.86
CA THR A 27 -6.30 -3.45 4.57
C THR A 27 -4.82 -3.11 4.69
N LYS A 28 -4.46 -2.08 5.47
CA LYS A 28 -3.04 -1.71 5.69
C LYS A 28 -2.26 -2.86 6.33
N THR A 29 -2.86 -3.53 7.30
CA THR A 29 -2.26 -4.67 8.00
C THR A 29 -2.05 -5.86 7.06
N ALA A 30 -3.03 -6.13 6.19
CA ALA A 30 -2.91 -7.16 5.16
C ALA A 30 -1.80 -6.82 4.15
N ILE A 31 -1.78 -5.59 3.62
CA ILE A 31 -0.73 -5.12 2.70
C ILE A 31 0.64 -5.22 3.35
N GLU A 32 0.79 -4.82 4.62
CA GLU A 32 2.05 -4.93 5.36
C GLU A 32 2.50 -6.39 5.48
N THR A 33 1.58 -7.27 5.89
CA THR A 33 1.82 -8.70 6.09
C THR A 33 2.32 -9.37 4.82
N ILE A 34 1.66 -9.11 3.69
CA ILE A 34 2.01 -9.67 2.39
C ILE A 34 3.30 -9.02 1.87
N SER A 35 3.50 -7.72 2.10
CA SER A 35 4.71 -6.99 1.66
C SER A 35 5.99 -7.38 2.38
N ARG A 36 5.94 -8.20 3.45
CA ARG A 36 7.15 -8.70 4.12
C ARG A 36 8.06 -9.52 3.21
N ARG A 37 7.52 -10.12 2.15
CA ARG A 37 8.30 -10.85 1.15
C ARG A 37 8.68 -9.91 0.00
N ILE A 38 9.98 -9.70 -0.19
CA ILE A 38 10.56 -8.77 -1.18
C ILE A 38 10.13 -9.11 -2.62
N SER A 39 9.86 -10.40 -2.91
CA SER A 39 9.53 -10.89 -4.24
C SER A 39 8.10 -10.60 -4.70
N ILE A 40 7.19 -10.19 -3.81
CA ILE A 40 5.77 -10.01 -4.18
C ILE A 40 5.57 -8.61 -4.79
N ARG A 41 5.06 -8.56 -6.03
CA ARG A 41 4.82 -7.29 -6.74
C ARG A 41 3.51 -6.67 -6.26
N ALA A 42 3.40 -5.34 -6.40
CA ALA A 42 2.19 -4.60 -6.02
C ALA A 42 0.92 -5.11 -6.72
N ARG A 43 1.04 -5.59 -7.97
CA ARG A 43 -0.07 -6.19 -8.71
C ARG A 43 -0.62 -7.46 -8.06
N ASP A 44 0.27 -8.29 -7.50
CA ASP A 44 -0.08 -9.58 -6.89
C ASP A 44 -0.70 -9.32 -5.52
N ILE A 45 -0.15 -8.35 -4.76
CA ILE A 45 -0.78 -7.87 -3.52
C ILE A 45 -2.17 -7.32 -3.79
N ARG A 46 -2.34 -6.49 -4.82
CA ARG A 46 -3.65 -5.96 -5.19
C ARG A 46 -4.64 -7.09 -5.46
N ALA A 47 -4.25 -8.15 -6.18
CA ALA A 47 -5.13 -9.29 -6.45
C ALA A 47 -5.58 -9.97 -5.14
N VAL A 48 -4.64 -10.25 -4.23
CA VAL A 48 -4.96 -10.84 -2.92
C VAL A 48 -5.86 -9.92 -2.08
N ILE A 49 -5.61 -8.61 -2.11
CA ILE A 49 -6.43 -7.63 -1.37
C ILE A 49 -7.83 -7.54 -1.96
N GLN A 50 -7.99 -7.59 -3.28
CA GLN A 50 -9.31 -7.59 -3.93
C GLN A 50 -10.13 -8.83 -3.55
N GLU A 51 -9.47 -9.98 -3.43
CA GLU A 51 -10.11 -11.23 -3.01
C GLU A 51 -10.55 -11.17 -1.54
N GLN A 52 -9.74 -10.59 -0.66
CA GLN A 52 -10.05 -10.46 0.78
C GLN A 52 -11.04 -9.33 1.10
N PHE A 53 -11.03 -8.27 0.30
CA PHE A 53 -11.80 -7.04 0.51
C PHE A 53 -12.49 -6.64 -0.81
N PRO A 54 -13.55 -7.35 -1.23
CA PRO A 54 -14.17 -7.16 -2.54
C PRO A 54 -14.79 -5.76 -2.73
N ASP A 55 -15.22 -5.12 -1.66
CA ASP A 55 -15.78 -3.75 -1.69
C ASP A 55 -14.71 -2.67 -1.88
N SER A 56 -13.44 -3.04 -1.74
CA SER A 56 -12.32 -2.11 -1.90
C SER A 56 -11.88 -2.04 -3.36
N ASN A 57 -11.63 -0.83 -3.86
CA ASN A 57 -11.16 -0.62 -5.23
C ASN A 57 -9.79 0.04 -5.22
N PHE A 58 -8.72 -0.76 -5.07
CA PHE A 58 -7.35 -0.25 -5.03
C PHE A 58 -6.65 -0.36 -6.38
N THR A 59 -5.97 0.71 -6.77
CA THR A 59 -5.03 0.67 -7.90
C THR A 59 -3.68 0.11 -7.46
N GLN A 60 -2.83 -0.31 -8.42
CA GLN A 60 -1.45 -0.69 -8.10
C GLN A 60 -0.67 0.47 -7.44
N ARG A 61 -0.98 1.72 -7.84
CA ARG A 61 -0.37 2.92 -7.27
C ARG A 61 -0.72 3.08 -5.80
N ASP A 62 -1.95 2.74 -5.40
CA ASP A 62 -2.37 2.80 -4.00
C ASP A 62 -1.59 1.80 -3.14
N ILE A 63 -1.29 0.61 -3.66
CA ILE A 63 -0.44 -0.37 -2.98
C ILE A 63 1.00 0.16 -2.81
N TYR A 64 1.57 0.79 -3.84
CA TYR A 64 2.90 1.42 -3.71
C TYR A 64 2.90 2.56 -2.69
N ASN A 65 1.87 3.41 -2.71
CA ASN A 65 1.71 4.50 -1.74
C ASN A 65 1.55 3.95 -0.32
N ALA A 66 0.78 2.87 -0.14
CA ALA A 66 0.62 2.19 1.13
C ALA A 66 1.97 1.68 1.67
N ARG A 67 2.76 0.99 0.84
CA ARG A 67 4.11 0.54 1.19
C ARG A 67 5.02 1.69 1.61
N ALA A 68 5.03 2.78 0.84
CA ALA A 68 5.83 3.96 1.16
C ALA A 68 5.41 4.57 2.51
N LEU A 69 4.10 4.67 2.77
CA LEU A 69 3.56 5.18 4.03
C LEU A 69 3.93 4.28 5.22
N ILE A 70 3.79 2.97 5.07
CA ILE A 70 4.18 1.97 6.09
C ILE A 70 5.67 2.09 6.39
N ASN A 71 6.53 2.13 5.37
CA ASN A 71 7.98 2.27 5.54
C ASN A 71 8.33 3.58 6.24
N ARG A 72 7.69 4.68 5.86
CA ARG A 72 7.89 5.98 6.52
C ARG A 72 7.50 5.94 8.00
N LYS A 73 6.40 5.27 8.35
CA LYS A 73 6.00 5.08 9.76
C LYS A 73 7.01 4.22 10.52
N LYS A 74 7.48 3.11 9.93
CA LYS A 74 8.48 2.21 10.54
C LYS A 74 9.81 2.90 10.85
N LEU A 75 10.23 3.78 9.95
CA LEU A 75 11.47 4.54 10.08
C LEU A 75 11.29 5.84 10.87
N ASP A 76 10.12 6.07 11.49
CA ASP A 76 9.81 7.31 12.22
C ASP A 76 10.09 8.57 11.38
N ARG A 77 9.77 8.48 10.08
CA ARG A 77 9.97 9.51 9.05
C ARG A 77 11.43 9.91 8.79
N TYR A 78 12.41 9.19 9.35
CA TYR A 78 13.82 9.35 9.03
C TYR A 78 14.19 8.61 7.74
N SER A 79 15.34 8.99 7.16
CA SER A 79 16.01 8.15 6.16
C SER A 79 16.46 6.83 6.80
N SER A 80 16.69 5.80 5.98
CA SER A 80 17.11 4.49 6.49
C SER A 80 18.40 4.54 7.30
N SER A 81 19.39 5.35 6.87
CA SER A 81 20.66 5.52 7.58
C SER A 81 20.49 6.25 8.91
N THR A 82 19.71 7.32 8.95
CA THR A 82 19.43 8.06 10.18
C THR A 82 18.61 7.22 11.16
N ALA A 83 17.63 6.45 10.67
CA ALA A 83 16.87 5.51 11.49
C ALA A 83 17.77 4.42 12.10
N LEU A 84 18.75 3.92 11.34
CA LEU A 84 19.74 2.95 11.82
C LEU A 84 20.65 3.55 12.90
N ILE A 85 21.16 4.75 12.69
CA ILE A 85 21.99 5.46 13.68
C ILE A 85 21.18 5.71 14.97
N LYS A 86 19.93 6.18 14.85
CA LYS A 86 19.01 6.35 15.97
C LYS A 86 18.81 5.03 16.75
N LEU A 87 18.70 3.91 16.04
CA LEU A 87 18.60 2.58 16.64
C LEU A 87 19.87 2.19 17.41
N PHE A 88 21.06 2.47 16.85
CA PHE A 88 22.33 2.22 17.53
C PHE A 88 22.48 3.04 18.81
N HIS A 89 22.15 4.33 18.78
CA HIS A 89 22.10 5.15 19.99
C HIS A 89 21.14 4.57 21.04
N LYS A 90 19.92 4.19 20.62
CA LYS A 90 18.91 3.60 21.52
C LYS A 90 19.39 2.30 22.16
N ARG A 91 20.13 1.46 21.42
CA ARG A 91 20.65 0.17 21.88
C ARG A 91 22.06 0.25 22.49
N ARG A 92 22.67 1.44 22.54
CA ARG A 92 24.07 1.68 22.97
C ARG A 92 25.07 0.79 22.21
N ILE A 93 24.82 0.54 20.93
CA ILE A 93 25.71 -0.22 20.05
C ILE A 93 26.72 0.76 19.45
N PRO A 94 28.04 0.55 19.60
CA PRO A 94 29.04 1.38 18.98
C PRO A 94 29.03 1.18 17.46
N TYR A 95 29.24 2.26 16.70
CA TYR A 95 29.31 2.24 15.24
C TYR A 95 30.39 3.20 14.75
N ILE A 96 30.98 2.89 13.60
CA ILE A 96 32.00 3.73 12.95
C ILE A 96 31.32 4.47 11.81
N VAL A 97 31.41 5.79 11.81
CA VAL A 97 31.03 6.63 10.66
C VAL A 97 32.29 6.85 9.83
N LYS A 98 32.22 6.55 8.53
CA LYS A 98 33.27 6.87 7.57
C LYS A 98 32.97 8.18 6.87
#